data_AF-A0A7C2HDS5-F1
#
_entry.id   AF-A0A7C2HDS5-F1
#
_cell.length_a   1.000
_cell.length_b   1.000
_cell.length_c   1.000
_cell.angle_alpha   90.00
_cell.angle_beta   90.00
_cell.angle_gamma   90.00
#
_symmetry.space_group_name_H-M   'P 1'
#
loop_
_entity.id
_entity.type
_entity.pdbx_description
1 polymer ?
#
loop_
_entity_poly.entity_id
_entity_poly.type
_entity_poly.pdbx_seq_one_letter_code
_entity_poly.pdbx_strand_id
1 'polypeptide(L)'
;MTAGRATPPHAAPGARPSVASVWWRAARPFSLTASLTPVLVGVAAAHHDGRFDLLRALATLLGAVAIQIGTNLINDYYDYVRGVDEPGMVGPSGVIHQGLLPPEGVRRGGLLAFGVGAALGLWLVASAGWPILVLGVLSVLAGYAYTGGPLPLGYVGLGDLVVCLFMGPGIVLGAYYVQTRALGPTPLWASLPLAALVTAILVVNNLRDLESDRRKGKRTLATLLGRTGTLREYALLVAAAYATLVGGVVAGVLPPLALASLLTLPAAWRTWQAVRTVTDPPTLTREGLRGTARLHQRVGLVLAAALAVT
;
A
#
# COMPACT_ATOMS: atom_id res chain seq x y z
N MET A 1 -43.74 -0.84 36.88
CA MET A 1 -43.75 0.16 35.79
C MET A 1 -42.43 0.04 35.03
N THR A 2 -42.45 -0.71 33.93
CA THR A 2 -41.29 -0.98 33.06
C THR A 2 -41.12 0.17 32.07
N ALA A 3 -40.07 0.96 32.25
CA ALA A 3 -39.71 2.02 31.32
C ALA A 3 -39.26 1.41 29.98
N GLY A 4 -40.07 1.60 28.94
CA GLY A 4 -39.77 1.19 27.57
C GLY A 4 -38.55 1.94 27.04
N ARG A 5 -37.53 1.21 26.61
CA ARG A 5 -36.42 1.77 25.82
C ARG A 5 -36.97 2.21 24.47
N ALA A 6 -36.95 3.52 24.23
CA ALA A 6 -37.24 4.08 22.92
C ALA A 6 -36.25 3.52 21.89
N THR A 7 -36.77 2.83 20.87
CA THR A 7 -36.03 2.47 19.66
C THR A 7 -35.58 3.76 18.95
N PRO A 8 -34.30 3.89 18.57
CA PRO A 8 -33.85 5.04 17.79
C PRO A 8 -34.58 5.09 16.44
N PRO A 9 -34.83 6.28 15.88
CA PRO A 9 -35.53 6.42 14.62
C PRO A 9 -34.77 5.70 13.50
N HIS A 10 -35.49 4.86 12.75
CA HIS A 10 -35.00 4.29 11.50
C HIS A 10 -34.58 5.44 10.58
N ALA A 11 -33.27 5.55 10.33
CA ALA A 11 -32.76 6.39 9.25
C ALA A 11 -33.48 6.02 7.94
N ALA A 12 -33.98 7.01 7.21
CA ALA A 12 -34.61 6.82 5.92
C ALA A 12 -33.73 5.93 5.03
N PRO A 13 -34.30 4.97 4.25
CA PRO A 13 -33.51 4.08 3.42
C PRO A 13 -32.86 4.91 2.31
N GLY A 14 -31.61 5.31 2.52
CA GLY A 14 -30.75 5.82 1.46
C GLY A 14 -30.71 4.82 0.32
N ALA A 15 -30.65 5.31 -0.92
CA ALA A 15 -30.55 4.45 -2.10
C ALA A 15 -29.45 3.40 -1.90
N ARG A 16 -29.78 2.12 -2.09
CA ARG A 16 -28.80 1.03 -1.98
C ARG A 16 -27.64 1.33 -2.92
N PRO A 17 -26.37 1.28 -2.47
CA PRO A 17 -25.24 1.56 -3.32
C PRO A 17 -25.20 0.57 -4.49
N SER A 18 -24.76 1.03 -5.67
CA SER A 18 -24.62 0.15 -6.84
C SER A 18 -23.59 -0.95 -6.58
N VAL A 19 -23.77 -2.12 -7.21
CA VAL A 19 -22.84 -3.26 -7.07
C VAL A 19 -21.40 -2.82 -7.39
N ALA A 20 -21.20 -2.02 -8.43
CA ALA A 20 -19.90 -1.48 -8.79
C ALA A 20 -19.29 -0.60 -7.69
N SER A 21 -20.09 0.26 -7.04
CA SER A 21 -19.63 1.10 -5.92
C SER A 21 -19.21 0.26 -4.72
N VAL A 22 -19.93 -0.82 -4.43
CA VAL A 22 -19.61 -1.74 -3.34
C VAL A 22 -18.30 -2.49 -3.62
N TRP A 23 -18.10 -2.99 -4.83
CA TRP A 23 -16.83 -3.63 -5.22
C TRP A 23 -15.66 -2.65 -5.27
N TRP A 24 -15.89 -1.41 -5.72
CA TRP A 24 -14.88 -0.34 -5.65
C TRP A 24 -14.46 -0.08 -4.21
N ARG A 25 -15.39 -0.07 -3.27
CA ARG A 25 -15.10 0.04 -1.83
C ARG A 25 -14.32 -1.17 -1.32
N ALA A 26 -14.70 -2.38 -1.72
CA ALA A 26 -14.01 -3.62 -1.37
C ALA A 26 -12.56 -3.69 -1.91
N ALA A 27 -12.31 -3.12 -3.09
CA ALA A 27 -10.98 -3.04 -3.69
C ALA A 27 -10.01 -2.10 -2.93
N ARG A 28 -10.52 -1.27 -2.01
CA ARG A 28 -9.77 -0.29 -1.19
C ARG A 28 -8.85 0.61 -2.05
N PRO A 29 -9.41 1.53 -2.87
CA PRO A 29 -8.67 2.28 -3.88
C PRO A 29 -7.48 3.08 -3.34
N PHE A 30 -7.59 3.57 -2.10
CA PHE A 30 -6.50 4.30 -1.44
C PHE A 30 -5.24 3.44 -1.22
N SER A 31 -5.40 2.12 -1.07
CA SER A 31 -4.29 1.17 -0.89
C SER A 31 -3.66 0.75 -2.21
N LEU A 32 -4.39 0.89 -3.34
CA LEU A 32 -3.87 0.58 -4.67
C LEU A 32 -2.71 1.51 -5.05
N THR A 33 -2.57 2.67 -4.42
CA THR A 33 -1.42 3.56 -4.63
C THR A 33 -0.11 2.87 -4.28
N ALA A 34 -0.10 1.95 -3.31
CA ALA A 34 1.08 1.21 -2.88
C ALA A 34 1.57 0.18 -3.91
N SER A 35 0.75 -0.21 -4.89
CA SER A 35 1.17 -1.09 -6.00
C SER A 35 1.23 -0.36 -7.34
N LEU A 36 0.26 0.52 -7.63
CA LEU A 36 0.17 1.24 -8.89
C LEU A 36 1.31 2.25 -9.05
N THR A 37 1.57 3.07 -8.04
CA THR A 37 2.58 4.15 -8.14
C THR A 37 4.00 3.61 -8.34
N PRO A 38 4.46 2.59 -7.60
CA PRO A 38 5.78 2.02 -7.82
C PRO A 38 5.94 1.37 -9.20
N VAL A 39 4.90 0.71 -9.74
CA VAL A 39 4.95 0.19 -11.11
C VAL A 39 5.14 1.32 -12.12
N LEU A 40 4.37 2.41 -12.00
CA LEU A 40 4.50 3.55 -12.91
C LEU A 40 5.90 4.17 -12.86
N VAL A 41 6.50 4.31 -11.67
CA VAL A 41 7.87 4.81 -11.53
C VAL A 41 8.89 3.85 -12.15
N GLY A 42 8.75 2.53 -11.95
CA GLY A 42 9.66 1.55 -12.56
C GLY A 42 9.58 1.52 -14.09
N VAL A 43 8.36 1.60 -14.64
CA VAL A 43 8.15 1.70 -16.10
C VAL A 43 8.68 3.01 -16.65
N ALA A 44 8.48 4.14 -15.96
CA ALA A 44 9.01 5.43 -16.36
C ALA A 44 10.55 5.46 -16.32
N ALA A 45 11.17 4.84 -15.31
CA ALA A 45 12.62 4.69 -15.25
C ALA A 45 13.16 3.83 -16.41
N ALA A 46 12.43 2.79 -16.83
CA ALA A 46 12.81 2.01 -18.00
C ALA A 46 12.70 2.84 -19.29
N HIS A 47 11.64 3.64 -19.41
CA HIS A 47 11.45 4.55 -20.54
C HIS A 47 12.57 5.59 -20.63
N HIS A 48 12.95 6.18 -19.49
CA HIS A 48 14.09 7.08 -19.37
C HIS A 48 15.39 6.46 -19.92
N ASP A 49 15.61 5.17 -19.63
CA ASP A 49 16.76 4.41 -20.14
C ASP A 49 16.55 3.89 -21.58
N GLY A 50 15.57 4.43 -22.32
CA GLY A 50 15.32 4.13 -23.73
C GLY A 50 14.62 2.79 -23.99
N ARG A 51 13.96 2.19 -22.98
CA ARG A 51 13.29 0.89 -23.08
C ARG A 51 11.82 1.00 -22.72
N PHE A 52 10.94 0.66 -23.65
CA PHE A 52 9.51 0.62 -23.38
C PHE A 52 8.79 -0.41 -24.25
N ASP A 53 8.07 -1.30 -23.59
CA ASP A 53 7.13 -2.26 -24.15
C ASP A 53 5.78 -2.08 -23.47
N LEU A 54 4.79 -1.66 -24.27
CA LEU A 54 3.44 -1.35 -23.79
C LEU A 54 2.74 -2.57 -23.19
N LEU A 55 2.88 -3.75 -23.81
CA LEU A 55 2.20 -4.96 -23.34
C LEU A 55 2.75 -5.39 -21.99
N ARG A 56 4.08 -5.34 -21.83
CA ARG A 56 4.74 -5.61 -20.55
C ARG A 56 4.37 -4.58 -19.48
N ALA A 57 4.24 -3.31 -19.85
CA ALA A 57 3.84 -2.26 -18.91
C ALA A 57 2.42 -2.48 -18.41
N LEU A 58 1.48 -2.75 -19.33
CA LEU A 58 0.09 -3.04 -19.00
C LEU A 58 -0.05 -4.32 -18.18
N ALA A 59 0.63 -5.40 -18.55
CA ALA A 59 0.60 -6.65 -17.78
C ALA A 59 1.18 -6.47 -16.36
N THR A 60 2.25 -5.70 -16.20
CA THR A 60 2.82 -5.39 -14.89
C THR A 60 1.85 -4.60 -14.04
N LEU A 61 1.25 -3.55 -14.60
CA LEU A 61 0.29 -2.69 -13.91
C LEU A 61 -0.97 -3.47 -13.50
N LEU A 62 -1.60 -4.17 -14.45
CA LEU A 62 -2.80 -4.94 -14.21
C LEU A 62 -2.53 -6.10 -13.24
N GLY A 63 -1.38 -6.77 -13.37
CA GLY A 63 -0.95 -7.83 -12.46
C GLY A 63 -0.78 -7.33 -11.03
N ALA A 64 -0.04 -6.23 -10.84
CA ALA A 64 0.20 -5.64 -9.52
C ALA A 64 -1.10 -5.13 -8.87
N VAL A 65 -2.00 -4.49 -9.64
CA VAL A 65 -3.31 -4.06 -9.16
C VAL A 65 -4.18 -5.26 -8.80
N ALA A 66 -4.20 -6.31 -9.62
CA ALA A 66 -4.98 -7.52 -9.36
C ALA A 66 -4.49 -8.24 -8.08
N ILE A 67 -3.18 -8.36 -7.87
CA ILE A 67 -2.60 -8.92 -6.64
C ILE A 67 -2.99 -8.07 -5.41
N GLN A 68 -2.92 -6.73 -5.52
CA GLN A 68 -3.31 -5.85 -4.42
C GLN A 68 -4.81 -5.94 -4.08
N ILE A 69 -5.67 -5.97 -5.11
CA ILE A 69 -7.12 -6.18 -4.93
C ILE A 69 -7.37 -7.55 -4.29
N GLY A 70 -6.74 -8.62 -4.79
CA GLY A 70 -6.85 -9.96 -4.23
C GLY A 70 -6.48 -9.99 -2.76
N THR A 71 -5.38 -9.32 -2.40
CA THR A 71 -4.90 -9.20 -1.02
C THR A 71 -5.90 -8.47 -0.14
N ASN A 72 -6.47 -7.35 -0.62
CA ASN A 72 -7.48 -6.59 0.12
C ASN A 72 -8.75 -7.41 0.39
N LEU A 73 -9.25 -8.13 -0.61
CA LEU A 73 -10.46 -8.94 -0.51
C LEU A 73 -10.26 -10.17 0.39
N ILE A 74 -9.13 -10.88 0.26
CA ILE A 74 -8.82 -12.02 1.10
C ILE A 74 -8.57 -11.60 2.56
N ASN A 75 -7.92 -10.45 2.78
CA ASN A 75 -7.79 -9.88 4.12
C ASN A 75 -9.17 -9.56 4.73
N ASP A 76 -10.07 -8.89 3.99
CA ASP A 76 -11.44 -8.63 4.46
C ASP A 76 -12.19 -9.92 4.85
N TYR A 77 -12.05 -10.97 4.03
CA TYR A 77 -12.67 -12.27 4.32
C TYR A 77 -12.12 -12.90 5.60
N TYR A 78 -10.80 -12.97 5.78
CA TYR A 78 -10.21 -13.60 6.96
C TYR A 78 -10.38 -12.77 8.23
N ASP A 79 -10.38 -11.43 8.13
CA ASP A 79 -10.69 -10.54 9.25
C ASP A 79 -12.12 -10.79 9.76
N TYR A 80 -13.08 -10.96 8.85
CA TYR A 80 -14.45 -11.35 9.16
C TYR A 80 -14.54 -12.74 9.81
N VAL A 81 -13.93 -13.77 9.20
CA VAL A 81 -14.01 -15.16 9.70
C VAL A 81 -13.35 -15.33 11.07
N ARG A 82 -12.26 -14.59 11.34
CA ARG A 82 -11.53 -14.66 12.62
C ARG A 82 -12.16 -13.81 13.72
N GLY A 83 -13.23 -13.08 13.45
CA GLY A 83 -13.89 -12.22 14.42
C GLY A 83 -12.98 -11.11 14.97
N VAL A 84 -11.99 -10.67 14.17
CA VAL A 84 -11.06 -9.57 14.58
C VAL A 84 -11.82 -8.25 14.72
N ASP A 85 -12.95 -8.13 14.03
CA ASP A 85 -13.90 -7.03 14.06
C ASP A 85 -15.03 -7.30 15.07
N GLU A 86 -14.90 -6.75 16.28
CA GLU A 86 -15.96 -6.77 17.31
C GLU A 86 -17.20 -5.93 16.89
N PRO A 87 -18.38 -6.14 17.49
CA PRO A 87 -19.56 -5.30 17.25
C PRO A 87 -19.25 -3.81 17.45
N GLY A 88 -19.26 -3.04 16.36
CA GLY A 88 -18.89 -1.60 16.34
C GLY A 88 -17.61 -1.28 15.56
N MET A 89 -16.79 -2.29 15.23
CA MET A 89 -15.64 -2.16 14.35
C MET A 89 -16.11 -2.34 12.90
N VAL A 90 -16.00 -1.28 12.10
CA VAL A 90 -16.16 -1.38 10.65
C VAL A 90 -14.78 -1.71 10.09
N GLY A 91 -14.55 -2.96 9.67
CA GLY A 91 -13.33 -3.35 8.96
C GLY A 91 -13.03 -2.37 7.79
N PRO A 92 -11.79 -2.33 7.26
CA PRO A 92 -11.34 -1.21 6.43
C PRO A 92 -12.20 -0.94 5.17
N SER A 93 -12.80 -1.98 4.58
CA SER A 93 -13.85 -1.83 3.58
C SER A 93 -15.25 -1.81 4.19
N GLY A 94 -15.52 -2.63 5.21
CA GLY A 94 -16.82 -2.75 5.89
C GLY A 94 -17.90 -3.42 5.04
N VAL A 95 -17.56 -3.96 3.86
CA VAL A 95 -18.57 -4.47 2.91
C VAL A 95 -19.22 -5.78 3.37
N ILE A 96 -18.51 -6.62 4.11
CA ILE A 96 -19.06 -7.88 4.66
C ILE A 96 -19.91 -7.56 5.90
N HIS A 97 -19.37 -6.79 6.85
CA HIS A 97 -20.06 -6.41 8.09
C HIS A 97 -21.36 -5.63 7.86
N GLN A 98 -21.41 -4.82 6.81
CA GLN A 98 -22.62 -4.08 6.42
C GLN A 98 -23.61 -4.92 5.60
N GLY A 99 -23.33 -6.21 5.38
CA GLY A 99 -24.18 -7.10 4.57
C GLY A 99 -24.25 -6.71 3.10
N LEU A 100 -23.31 -5.91 2.59
CA LEU A 100 -23.30 -5.42 1.20
C LEU A 100 -22.77 -6.47 0.22
N LEU A 101 -21.85 -7.34 0.67
CA LEU A 101 -21.37 -8.50 -0.08
C LEU A 101 -21.33 -9.75 0.81
N PRO A 102 -21.71 -10.93 0.29
CA PRO A 102 -21.55 -12.18 1.02
C PRO A 102 -20.06 -12.53 1.18
N PRO A 103 -19.63 -13.07 2.34
CA PRO A 103 -18.22 -13.42 2.60
C PRO A 103 -17.59 -14.29 1.52
N GLU A 104 -18.28 -15.35 1.10
CA GLU A 104 -17.79 -16.24 0.03
C GLU A 104 -17.70 -15.54 -1.33
N GLY A 105 -18.53 -14.52 -1.58
CA GLY A 105 -18.41 -13.68 -2.78
C GLY A 105 -17.12 -12.87 -2.76
N VAL A 106 -16.78 -12.27 -1.62
CA VAL A 106 -15.51 -11.54 -1.41
C VAL A 106 -14.31 -12.48 -1.57
N ARG A 107 -14.35 -13.68 -0.97
CA ARG A 107 -13.29 -14.69 -1.13
C ARG A 107 -13.09 -15.09 -2.59
N ARG A 108 -14.17 -15.40 -3.32
CA ARG A 108 -14.10 -15.74 -4.75
C ARG A 108 -13.54 -14.59 -5.57
N GLY A 109 -13.97 -13.36 -5.31
CA GLY A 109 -13.40 -12.16 -5.95
C GLY A 109 -11.90 -12.02 -5.70
N GLY A 110 -11.46 -12.28 -4.46
CA GLY A 110 -10.04 -12.28 -4.11
C GLY A 110 -9.23 -13.34 -4.85
N LEU A 111 -9.73 -14.58 -4.90
CA LEU A 111 -9.11 -15.68 -5.63
C LEU A 111 -9.05 -15.42 -7.15
N LEU A 112 -10.11 -14.85 -7.75
CA LEU A 112 -10.12 -14.46 -9.16
C LEU A 112 -9.07 -13.39 -9.45
N ALA A 113 -8.97 -12.36 -8.59
CA ALA A 113 -7.96 -11.32 -8.74
C ALA A 113 -6.53 -11.88 -8.63
N PHE A 114 -6.28 -12.80 -7.68
CA PHE A 114 -5.00 -13.52 -7.64
C PHE A 114 -4.76 -14.40 -8.87
N GLY A 115 -5.79 -15.07 -9.40
CA GLY A 115 -5.68 -15.85 -10.64
C GLY A 115 -5.26 -14.98 -11.84
N VAL A 116 -5.86 -13.80 -11.98
CA VAL A 116 -5.47 -12.81 -13.01
C VAL A 116 -4.04 -12.34 -12.79
N GLY A 117 -3.68 -11.97 -11.56
CA GLY A 117 -2.32 -11.56 -11.21
C GLY A 117 -1.28 -12.65 -11.51
N ALA A 118 -1.57 -13.90 -11.19
CA ALA A 118 -0.70 -15.05 -11.46
C ALA A 118 -0.56 -15.32 -12.97
N ALA A 119 -1.65 -15.27 -13.73
CA ALA A 119 -1.61 -15.46 -15.17
C ALA A 119 -0.75 -14.38 -15.87
N LEU A 120 -0.94 -13.11 -15.51
CA LEU A 120 -0.11 -12.01 -16.02
C LEU A 120 1.35 -12.15 -15.55
N GLY A 121 1.57 -12.53 -14.29
CA GLY A 121 2.90 -12.79 -13.74
C GLY A 121 3.64 -13.90 -14.47
N LEU A 122 2.98 -15.02 -14.78
CA LEU A 122 3.58 -16.12 -15.55
C LEU A 122 3.91 -15.71 -16.99
N TRP A 123 3.06 -14.91 -17.62
CA TRP A 123 3.36 -14.32 -18.92
C TRP A 123 4.57 -13.35 -18.86
N LEU A 124 4.70 -12.59 -17.78
CA LEU A 124 5.88 -11.75 -17.52
C LEU A 124 7.14 -12.59 -17.29
N VAL A 125 7.06 -13.74 -16.62
CA VAL A 125 8.19 -14.67 -16.50
C VAL A 125 8.61 -15.20 -17.86
N ALA A 126 7.66 -15.62 -18.69
CA ALA A 126 7.94 -16.12 -20.04
C ALA A 126 8.54 -15.02 -20.95
N SER A 127 8.14 -13.76 -20.77
CA SER A 127 8.57 -12.65 -21.61
C SER A 127 9.81 -11.91 -21.11
N ALA A 128 10.06 -11.83 -19.80
CA ALA A 128 11.17 -11.08 -19.21
C ALA A 128 12.26 -11.97 -18.57
N GLY A 129 11.96 -13.23 -18.28
CA GLY A 129 12.90 -14.22 -17.74
C GLY A 129 12.63 -14.63 -16.30
N TRP A 130 13.37 -15.67 -15.86
CA TRP A 130 13.23 -16.30 -14.55
C TRP A 130 13.43 -15.38 -13.32
N PRO A 131 14.18 -14.24 -13.36
CA PRO A 131 14.30 -13.39 -12.18
C PRO A 131 12.97 -12.83 -11.69
N ILE A 132 11.99 -12.65 -12.58
CA ILE A 132 10.62 -12.27 -12.20
C ILE A 132 9.93 -13.37 -11.40
N LEU A 133 10.20 -14.65 -11.72
CA LEU A 133 9.67 -15.77 -10.95
C LEU A 133 10.24 -15.78 -9.53
N VAL A 134 11.54 -15.53 -9.39
CA VAL A 134 12.19 -15.45 -8.07
C VAL A 134 11.63 -14.29 -7.26
N LEU A 135 11.50 -13.09 -7.85
CA LEU A 135 10.87 -11.96 -7.17
C LEU A 135 9.44 -12.28 -6.75
N GLY A 136 8.65 -12.93 -7.62
CA GLY A 136 7.29 -13.36 -7.32
C GLY A 136 7.21 -14.36 -6.17
N VAL A 137 8.04 -15.41 -6.19
CA VAL A 137 8.10 -16.42 -5.12
C VAL A 137 8.53 -15.78 -3.80
N LEU A 138 9.58 -14.96 -3.79
CA LEU A 138 10.02 -14.24 -2.60
C LEU A 138 8.92 -13.31 -2.06
N SER A 139 8.17 -12.64 -2.94
CA SER A 139 7.05 -11.78 -2.53
C SER A 139 5.90 -12.57 -1.90
N VAL A 140 5.57 -13.75 -2.43
CA VAL A 140 4.56 -14.65 -1.85
C VAL A 140 5.02 -15.16 -0.50
N LEU A 141 6.28 -15.61 -0.38
CA LEU A 141 6.86 -16.06 0.88
C LEU A 141 6.89 -14.94 1.91
N ALA A 142 7.28 -13.73 1.52
CA ALA A 142 7.26 -12.56 2.40
C ALA A 142 5.84 -12.20 2.84
N GLY A 143 4.86 -12.23 1.94
CA GLY A 143 3.45 -11.99 2.27
C GLY A 143 2.87 -13.04 3.22
N TYR A 144 3.20 -14.32 3.01
CA TYR A 144 2.83 -15.40 3.93
C TYR A 144 3.51 -15.21 5.29
N ALA A 145 4.82 -15.00 5.33
CA ALA A 145 5.58 -14.79 6.55
C ALA A 145 5.17 -13.50 7.27
N TYR A 146 4.60 -12.51 6.58
CA TYR A 146 4.14 -11.26 7.18
C TYR A 146 2.99 -11.45 8.17
N THR A 147 2.00 -12.28 7.82
CA THR A 147 0.80 -12.53 8.67
C THR A 147 0.70 -13.95 9.23
N GLY A 148 1.38 -14.92 8.62
CA GLY A 148 1.26 -16.35 8.90
C GLY A 148 2.57 -17.00 9.33
N GLY A 149 2.52 -18.32 9.54
CA GLY A 149 3.63 -19.10 10.07
C GLY A 149 3.79 -18.98 11.60
N PRO A 150 4.78 -19.67 12.19
CA PRO A 150 5.02 -19.69 13.64
C PRO A 150 5.54 -18.35 14.19
N LEU A 151 6.05 -17.47 13.31
CA LEU A 151 6.71 -16.22 13.68
C LEU A 151 6.36 -15.11 12.67
N PRO A 152 5.11 -14.59 12.69
CA PRO A 152 4.67 -13.60 11.72
C PRO A 152 5.52 -12.33 11.81
N LEU A 153 6.18 -11.95 10.71
CA LEU A 153 7.13 -10.83 10.65
C LEU A 153 6.48 -9.50 11.07
N GLY A 154 5.21 -9.29 10.73
CA GLY A 154 4.44 -8.13 11.18
C GLY A 154 4.24 -8.08 12.70
N TYR A 155 4.31 -9.22 13.39
CA TYR A 155 4.07 -9.33 14.83
C TYR A 155 5.36 -9.42 15.65
N VAL A 156 6.53 -9.27 15.01
CA VAL A 156 7.84 -9.21 15.67
C VAL A 156 8.67 -7.99 15.26
N GLY A 157 7.99 -6.93 14.82
CA GLY A 157 8.62 -5.65 14.50
C GLY A 157 9.33 -5.59 13.15
N LEU A 158 9.21 -6.63 12.31
CA LEU A 158 9.84 -6.68 10.99
C LEU A 158 8.88 -6.30 9.84
N GLY A 159 7.63 -5.99 10.15
CA GLY A 159 6.62 -5.64 9.14
C GLY A 159 7.02 -4.43 8.27
N ASP A 160 7.53 -3.38 8.90
CA ASP A 160 7.97 -2.15 8.25
C ASP A 160 9.12 -2.41 7.26
N LEU A 161 10.08 -3.27 7.63
CA LEU A 161 11.16 -3.67 6.73
C LEU A 161 10.65 -4.45 5.52
N VAL A 162 9.72 -5.39 5.73
CA VAL A 162 9.13 -6.18 4.63
C VAL A 162 8.37 -5.29 3.66
N VAL A 163 7.55 -4.37 4.16
CA VAL A 163 6.81 -3.42 3.32
C VAL A 163 7.76 -2.49 2.58
N CYS A 164 8.79 -1.96 3.26
CA CYS A 164 9.82 -1.13 2.65
C CYS A 164 10.48 -1.83 1.45
N LEU A 165 10.95 -3.07 1.64
CA LEU A 165 11.68 -3.83 0.62
C LEU A 165 10.81 -4.27 -0.55
N PHE A 166 9.64 -4.87 -0.27
CA PHE A 166 8.83 -5.47 -1.33
C PHE A 166 7.91 -4.46 -2.01
N MET A 167 7.31 -3.52 -1.28
CA MET A 167 6.42 -2.52 -1.88
C MET A 167 7.15 -1.27 -2.40
N GLY A 168 8.40 -1.06 -1.97
CA GLY A 168 9.31 -0.05 -2.53
C GLY A 168 10.18 -0.61 -3.66
N PRO A 169 11.46 -0.96 -3.41
CA PRO A 169 12.38 -1.42 -4.44
C PRO A 169 11.87 -2.66 -5.19
N GLY A 170 11.23 -3.62 -4.52
CA GLY A 170 10.73 -4.85 -5.15
C GLY A 170 9.82 -4.56 -6.35
N ILE A 171 8.79 -3.72 -6.17
CA ILE A 171 7.87 -3.37 -7.27
C ILE A 171 8.55 -2.47 -8.31
N VAL A 172 9.29 -1.45 -7.90
CA VAL A 172 9.93 -0.51 -8.86
C VAL A 172 10.98 -1.22 -9.71
N LEU A 173 11.90 -1.95 -9.09
CA LEU A 173 12.94 -2.71 -9.78
C LEU A 173 12.36 -3.85 -10.61
N GLY A 174 11.31 -4.52 -10.11
CA GLY A 174 10.61 -5.55 -10.88
C GLY A 174 9.95 -5.00 -12.15
N ALA A 175 9.25 -3.87 -12.03
CA ALA A 175 8.61 -3.20 -13.16
C ALA A 175 9.64 -2.69 -14.19
N TYR A 176 10.78 -2.16 -13.71
CA TYR A 176 11.90 -1.80 -14.56
C TYR A 176 12.52 -3.02 -15.27
N TYR A 177 12.81 -4.09 -14.52
CA TYR A 177 13.44 -5.29 -15.04
C TYR A 177 12.58 -5.97 -16.11
N VAL A 178 11.26 -5.99 -15.94
CA VAL A 178 10.34 -6.52 -16.96
C VAL A 178 10.54 -5.83 -18.32
N GLN A 179 10.81 -4.52 -18.31
CA GLN A 179 11.03 -3.73 -19.51
C GLN A 179 12.43 -3.91 -20.08
N THR A 180 13.45 -3.83 -19.23
CA THR A 180 14.86 -3.72 -19.66
C THR A 180 15.62 -5.04 -19.66
N ARG A 181 15.14 -6.02 -18.88
CA ARG A 181 15.85 -7.25 -18.47
C ARG A 181 17.21 -6.99 -17.82
N ALA A 182 17.38 -5.80 -17.25
CA ALA A 182 18.59 -5.37 -16.56
C ALA A 182 18.23 -4.70 -15.23
N LEU A 183 19.23 -4.52 -14.38
CA LEU A 183 19.15 -3.65 -13.21
C LEU A 183 19.86 -2.35 -13.51
N GLY A 184 19.46 -1.27 -12.84
CA GLY A 184 20.04 0.05 -13.05
C GLY A 184 20.03 0.91 -11.79
N PRO A 185 20.89 1.95 -11.73
CA PRO A 185 20.92 2.88 -10.61
C PRO A 185 19.65 3.76 -10.57
N THR A 186 19.14 4.18 -11.73
CA THR A 186 17.93 5.01 -11.85
C THR A 186 16.71 4.43 -11.12
N PRO A 187 16.24 3.20 -11.40
CA PRO A 187 15.09 2.62 -10.71
C PRO A 187 15.37 2.35 -9.22
N LEU A 188 16.61 2.07 -8.83
CA LEU A 188 16.98 1.91 -7.43
C LEU A 188 16.78 3.22 -6.67
N TRP A 189 17.37 4.32 -7.14
CA TRP A 189 17.21 5.64 -6.51
C TRP A 189 15.78 6.15 -6.57
N ALA A 190 15.07 5.92 -7.67
CA ALA A 190 13.65 6.28 -7.80
C ALA A 190 12.75 5.49 -6.83
N SER A 191 13.16 4.30 -6.40
CA SER A 191 12.40 3.48 -5.46
C SER A 191 12.50 3.92 -4.00
N LEU A 192 13.62 4.54 -3.59
CA LEU A 192 13.87 4.96 -2.21
C LEU A 192 12.80 5.92 -1.64
N PRO A 193 12.38 7.00 -2.33
CA PRO A 193 11.31 7.84 -1.83
C PRO A 193 9.99 7.10 -1.68
N LEU A 194 9.69 6.16 -2.59
CA LEU A 194 8.47 5.36 -2.50
C LEU A 194 8.53 4.35 -1.36
N ALA A 195 9.67 3.70 -1.17
CA ALA A 195 9.93 2.76 -0.08
C ALA A 195 9.70 3.42 1.29
N ALA A 196 10.25 4.62 1.47
CA ALA A 196 10.09 5.37 2.70
C ALA A 196 8.62 5.80 2.92
N LEU A 197 7.95 6.31 1.89
CA LEU A 197 6.56 6.77 2.01
C LEU A 197 5.54 5.64 2.14
N VAL A 198 5.73 4.50 1.47
CA VAL A 198 4.85 3.33 1.63
C VAL A 198 5.01 2.71 3.01
N THR A 199 6.23 2.68 3.55
CA THR A 199 6.47 2.30 4.95
C THR A 199 5.80 3.28 5.90
N ALA A 200 5.85 4.59 5.62
CA ALA A 200 5.15 5.59 6.42
C ALA A 200 3.62 5.38 6.43
N ILE A 201 3.01 4.84 5.36
CA ILE A 201 1.60 4.43 5.36
C ILE A 201 1.38 3.33 6.42
N LEU A 202 2.23 2.30 6.45
CA LEU A 202 2.16 1.24 7.45
C LEU A 202 2.37 1.78 8.87
N VAL A 203 3.32 2.69 9.07
CA VAL A 203 3.57 3.32 10.38
C VAL A 203 2.32 4.02 10.90
N VAL A 204 1.58 4.74 10.04
CA VAL A 204 0.30 5.37 10.45
C VAL A 204 -0.78 4.32 10.74
N ASN A 205 -0.81 3.22 9.98
CA ASN A 205 -1.71 2.10 10.26
C ASN A 205 -1.43 1.49 11.65
N ASN A 206 -0.15 1.26 11.96
CA ASN A 206 0.28 0.72 13.25
C ASN A 206 0.06 1.72 14.40
N LEU A 207 0.22 3.02 14.15
CA LEU A 207 -0.08 4.08 15.12
C LEU A 207 -1.57 4.12 15.48
N ARG A 208 -2.45 3.95 14.48
CA ARG A 208 -3.90 3.87 14.68
C ARG A 208 -4.28 2.71 15.58
N ASP A 209 -3.67 1.56 15.36
CA ASP A 209 -4.03 0.31 16.03
C ASP A 209 -3.20 0.06 17.30
N LEU A 210 -2.32 0.99 17.67
CA LEU A 210 -1.32 0.85 18.74
C LEU A 210 -1.87 0.25 20.04
N GLU A 211 -2.94 0.83 20.59
CA GLU A 211 -3.50 0.37 21.87
C GLU A 211 -4.27 -0.95 21.72
N SER A 212 -4.91 -1.18 20.57
CA SER A 212 -5.58 -2.45 20.29
C SER A 212 -4.58 -3.59 20.13
N ASP A 213 -3.51 -3.36 19.38
CA ASP A 213 -2.45 -4.33 19.12
C ASP A 213 -1.66 -4.67 20.39
N ARG A 214 -1.41 -3.68 21.27
CA ARG A 214 -0.84 -3.90 22.61
C ARG A 214 -1.69 -4.83 23.45
N ARG A 215 -3.00 -4.57 23.54
CA ARG A 215 -3.94 -5.43 24.30
C ARG A 215 -4.00 -6.86 23.76
N LYS A 216 -3.84 -7.02 22.44
CA LYS A 216 -3.79 -8.33 21.76
C LYS A 216 -2.40 -8.99 21.81
N GLY A 217 -1.42 -8.39 22.50
CA GLY A 217 -0.07 -8.94 22.64
C GLY A 217 0.76 -8.95 21.34
N LYS A 218 0.33 -8.23 20.29
CA LYS A 218 1.10 -8.12 19.05
C LYS A 218 2.31 -7.22 19.26
N ARG A 219 3.49 -7.64 18.78
CA ARG A 219 4.72 -6.85 18.86
C ARG A 219 5.06 -6.22 17.52
N THR A 220 4.29 -5.23 17.09
CA THR A 220 4.65 -4.39 15.94
C THR A 220 5.74 -3.38 16.33
N LEU A 221 6.46 -2.81 15.37
CA LEU A 221 7.48 -1.79 15.67
C LEU A 221 6.88 -0.60 16.43
N ALA A 222 5.66 -0.19 16.09
CA ALA A 222 4.92 0.84 16.81
C ALA A 222 4.64 0.47 18.27
N THR A 223 4.27 -0.79 18.56
CA THR A 223 4.05 -1.23 19.95
C THR A 223 5.34 -1.21 20.78
N LEU A 224 6.48 -1.52 20.16
CA LEU A 224 7.81 -1.51 20.78
C LEU A 224 8.33 -0.09 21.04
N LEU A 225 8.18 0.81 20.05
CA LEU A 225 8.61 2.20 20.12
C LEU A 225 7.65 3.10 20.92
N GLY A 226 6.39 2.68 21.02
CA GLY A 226 5.29 3.50 21.52
C GLY A 226 4.98 4.72 20.65
N ARG A 227 3.99 5.51 21.05
CA ARG A 227 3.48 6.63 20.25
C ARG A 227 4.59 7.60 19.85
N THR A 228 5.40 8.06 20.81
CA THR A 228 6.47 9.03 20.53
C THR A 228 7.51 8.50 19.56
N GLY A 229 7.95 7.25 19.72
CA GLY A 229 8.91 6.65 18.80
C GLY A 229 8.31 6.40 17.41
N THR A 230 7.04 5.98 17.33
CA THR A 230 6.30 5.82 16.07
C THR A 230 6.16 7.15 15.31
N LEU A 231 5.94 8.26 16.02
CA LEU A 231 5.91 9.60 15.41
C LEU A 231 7.30 10.02 14.88
N ARG A 232 8.37 9.68 15.59
CA ARG A 232 9.75 9.93 15.12
C ARG A 232 10.07 9.10 13.89
N GLU A 233 9.70 7.82 13.88
CA GLU A 233 9.84 6.94 12.73
C GLU A 233 9.12 7.51 11.51
N TYR A 234 7.85 7.89 11.64
CA TYR A 234 7.10 8.53 10.57
C TYR A 234 7.81 9.77 10.02
N ALA A 235 8.27 10.67 10.90
CA ALA A 235 8.96 11.89 10.50
C ALA A 235 10.28 11.59 9.77
N LEU A 236 11.06 10.62 10.25
CA LEU A 236 12.30 10.17 9.65
C LEU A 236 12.08 9.56 8.27
N LEU A 237 11.04 8.75 8.09
CA LEU A 237 10.69 8.17 6.79
C LEU A 237 10.29 9.25 5.78
N VAL A 238 9.45 10.21 6.18
CA VAL A 238 9.07 11.33 5.30
C VAL A 238 10.30 12.17 4.94
N ALA A 239 11.18 12.47 5.90
CA ALA A 239 12.43 13.19 5.64
C ALA A 239 13.36 12.40 4.71
N ALA A 240 13.53 11.10 4.95
CA ALA A 240 14.32 10.21 4.12
C ALA A 240 13.80 10.14 2.68
N ALA A 241 12.48 10.19 2.48
CA ALA A 241 11.90 10.21 1.14
C ALA A 241 12.38 11.42 0.33
N TYR A 242 12.31 12.62 0.91
CA TYR A 242 12.79 13.82 0.24
C TYR A 242 14.31 13.88 0.14
N ALA A 243 15.03 13.43 1.18
CA ALA A 243 16.49 13.43 1.19
C ALA A 243 17.08 12.48 0.12
N THR A 244 16.53 11.27 -0.02
CA THR A 244 16.97 10.32 -1.06
C THR A 244 16.63 10.80 -2.46
N LEU A 245 15.47 11.46 -2.64
CA LEU A 245 15.11 12.09 -3.91
C LEU A 245 16.09 13.20 -4.30
N VAL A 246 16.41 14.12 -3.38
CA VAL A 246 17.40 15.18 -3.63
C VAL A 246 18.79 14.59 -3.85
N GLY A 247 19.17 13.59 -3.05
CA GLY A 247 20.44 12.88 -3.17
C GLY A 247 20.61 12.23 -4.54
N GLY A 248 19.55 11.62 -5.10
CA GLY A 248 19.60 11.02 -6.43
C GLY A 248 19.82 12.05 -7.55
N VAL A 249 19.26 13.25 -7.41
CA VAL A 249 19.49 14.35 -8.36
C VAL A 249 20.90 14.92 -8.21
N VAL A 250 21.37 15.16 -6.97
CA VAL A 250 22.73 15.65 -6.71
C VAL A 250 23.79 14.66 -7.20
N ALA A 251 23.53 13.36 -7.07
CA ALA A 251 24.40 12.30 -7.56
C ALA A 251 24.36 12.14 -9.10
N GLY A 252 23.50 12.88 -9.81
CA GLY A 252 23.34 12.79 -11.27
C GLY A 252 22.65 11.50 -11.75
N VAL A 253 22.00 10.76 -10.85
CA VAL A 253 21.29 9.51 -11.17
C VAL A 253 19.83 9.76 -11.55
N LEU A 254 19.19 10.76 -10.94
CA LEU A 254 17.84 11.20 -11.29
C LEU A 254 17.90 12.53 -12.06
N PRO A 255 17.01 12.74 -13.04
CA PRO A 255 16.98 13.99 -13.77
C PRO A 255 16.63 15.17 -12.85
N PRO A 256 17.12 16.41 -13.11
CA PRO A 256 16.79 17.58 -12.30
C PRO A 256 15.28 17.83 -12.14
N LEU A 257 14.48 17.45 -13.14
CA LEU A 257 13.02 17.56 -13.11
C LEU A 257 12.39 16.73 -11.98
N ALA A 258 13.06 15.70 -11.46
CA ALA A 258 12.60 14.94 -10.30
C ALA A 258 12.41 15.81 -9.05
N LEU A 259 13.13 16.95 -8.95
CA LEU A 259 12.95 17.95 -7.89
C LEU A 259 11.55 18.59 -7.89
N ALA A 260 10.78 18.49 -8.99
CA ALA A 260 9.37 18.89 -9.00
C ALA A 260 8.55 18.15 -7.92
N SER A 261 8.99 16.97 -7.48
CA SER A 261 8.36 16.25 -6.36
C SER A 261 8.40 17.04 -5.05
N LEU A 262 9.32 18.01 -4.89
CA LEU A 262 9.37 18.91 -3.74
C LEU A 262 8.14 19.83 -3.64
N LEU A 263 7.40 20.03 -4.74
CA LEU A 263 6.10 20.74 -4.72
C LEU A 263 5.06 20.04 -3.83
N THR A 264 5.29 18.78 -3.45
CA THR A 264 4.44 18.04 -2.52
C THR A 264 4.74 18.30 -1.04
N LEU A 265 5.81 19.05 -0.71
CA LEU A 265 6.19 19.37 0.68
C LEU A 265 5.06 20.00 1.51
N PRO A 266 4.21 20.92 1.00
CA PRO A 266 3.07 21.42 1.75
C PRO A 266 2.06 20.33 2.12
N ALA A 267 1.89 19.33 1.24
CA ALA A 267 1.04 18.17 1.55
C ALA A 267 1.68 17.28 2.61
N ALA A 268 3.00 17.04 2.53
CA ALA A 268 3.74 16.30 3.56
C ALA A 268 3.63 16.96 4.93
N TRP A 269 3.77 18.28 5.00
CA TRP A 269 3.58 19.05 6.22
C TRP A 269 2.17 18.88 6.79
N ARG A 270 1.13 19.03 5.97
CA ARG A 270 -0.27 18.83 6.41
C ARG A 270 -0.51 17.42 6.95
N THR A 271 0.02 16.40 6.28
CA THR A 271 -0.12 15.01 6.76
C THR A 271 0.66 14.78 8.05
N TRP A 272 1.88 15.32 8.19
CA TRP A 272 2.62 15.31 9.45
C TRP A 272 1.83 15.96 10.59
N GLN A 273 1.23 17.12 10.33
CA GLN A 273 0.37 17.82 11.28
C GLN A 273 -0.81 16.95 11.74
N ALA A 274 -1.49 16.27 10.81
CA ALA A 274 -2.56 15.35 11.17
C ALA A 274 -2.05 14.15 11.99
N VAL A 275 -0.97 13.50 11.56
CA VAL A 275 -0.42 12.30 12.23
C VAL A 275 0.04 12.60 13.65
N ARG A 276 0.64 13.78 13.90
CA ARG A 276 1.14 14.13 15.24
C ARG A 276 0.02 14.54 16.22
N THR A 277 -1.05 15.18 15.75
CA THR A 277 -2.09 15.75 16.63
C THR A 277 -3.29 14.83 16.81
N VAL A 278 -3.68 14.07 15.78
CA VAL A 278 -4.88 13.24 15.82
C VAL A 278 -4.62 11.98 16.64
N THR A 279 -5.58 11.64 17.50
CA THR A 279 -5.54 10.46 18.38
C THR A 279 -6.69 9.49 18.12
N ASP A 280 -7.80 9.95 17.54
CA ASP A 280 -8.93 9.08 17.26
C ASP A 280 -8.71 8.24 15.97
N PRO A 281 -8.98 6.92 16.01
CA PRO A 281 -8.72 6.04 14.87
C PRO A 281 -9.42 6.40 13.54
N PRO A 282 -10.70 6.83 13.54
CA PRO A 282 -11.40 7.20 12.31
C PRO A 282 -10.76 8.41 11.60
N THR A 283 -10.45 9.49 12.33
CA THR A 283 -9.81 10.68 11.76
C THR A 283 -8.39 10.38 11.35
N LEU A 284 -7.63 9.59 12.14
CA LEU A 284 -6.28 9.19 11.77
C LEU A 284 -6.25 8.33 10.49
N THR A 285 -7.29 7.51 10.26
CA THR A 285 -7.45 6.79 8.99
C THR A 285 -7.68 7.75 7.81
N ARG A 286 -8.55 8.75 7.98
CA ARG A 286 -8.92 9.68 6.90
C ARG A 286 -7.80 10.69 6.58
N GLU A 287 -7.17 11.24 7.60
CA GLU A 287 -6.23 12.37 7.48
C GLU A 287 -4.77 11.92 7.52
N GLY A 288 -4.44 10.95 8.37
CA GLY A 288 -3.12 10.33 8.44
C GLY A 288 -2.95 9.30 7.32
N LEU A 289 -3.56 8.12 7.47
CA LEU A 289 -3.30 6.95 6.61
C LEU A 289 -3.57 7.26 5.13
N ARG A 290 -4.80 7.71 4.81
CA ARG A 290 -5.15 8.11 3.44
C ARG A 290 -4.42 9.39 2.99
N GLY A 291 -3.98 10.23 3.92
CA GLY A 291 -3.16 11.40 3.62
C GLY A 291 -1.78 11.00 3.14
N THR A 292 -1.10 10.12 3.88
CA THR A 292 0.21 9.56 3.54
C THR A 292 0.14 8.75 2.24
N ALA A 293 -0.93 7.97 2.02
CA ALA A 293 -1.13 7.26 0.75
C ALA A 293 -1.27 8.21 -0.45
N ARG A 294 -1.94 9.35 -0.28
CA ARG A 294 -2.03 10.40 -1.30
C ARG A 294 -0.70 11.12 -1.50
N LEU A 295 0.08 11.31 -0.43
CA LEU A 295 1.43 11.87 -0.53
C LEU A 295 2.36 10.95 -1.33
N HIS A 296 2.42 9.66 -0.97
CA HIS A 296 3.12 8.62 -1.71
C HIS A 296 2.77 8.65 -3.20
N GLN A 297 1.47 8.65 -3.51
CA GLN A 297 0.99 8.71 -4.89
C GLN A 297 1.45 9.99 -5.62
N ARG A 298 1.32 11.17 -4.99
CA ARG A 298 1.71 12.44 -5.62
C ARG A 298 3.21 12.51 -5.89
N VAL A 299 4.04 12.13 -4.91
CA VAL A 299 5.49 12.08 -5.07
C VAL A 299 5.86 11.14 -6.22
N GLY A 300 5.31 9.91 -6.22
CA GLY A 300 5.62 8.95 -7.27
C GLY A 300 5.08 9.31 -8.65
N LEU A 301 3.91 9.93 -8.76
CA LEU A 301 3.38 10.39 -10.06
C LEU A 301 4.22 11.54 -10.64
N VAL A 302 4.65 12.49 -9.80
CA VAL A 302 5.54 13.57 -10.26
C VAL A 302 6.91 13.01 -10.64
N LEU A 303 7.45 12.07 -9.86
CA LEU A 303 8.70 11.39 -10.19
C LEU A 303 8.61 10.57 -11.48
N ALA A 304 7.53 9.80 -11.67
CA ALA A 304 7.28 9.05 -12.90
C ALA A 304 7.15 9.98 -14.10
N ALA A 305 6.42 11.09 -13.97
CA ALA A 305 6.31 12.09 -15.03
C ALA A 305 7.67 12.72 -15.36
N ALA A 306 8.47 13.05 -14.35
CA ALA A 306 9.80 13.60 -14.54
C ALA A 306 10.71 12.64 -15.31
N LEU A 307 10.72 11.36 -14.96
CA LEU A 307 11.50 10.33 -15.67
C LEU A 307 10.97 10.08 -17.08
N ALA A 308 9.66 10.16 -17.31
CA ALA A 308 9.06 9.85 -18.60
C ALA A 308 9.28 10.93 -19.68
N VAL A 309 9.67 12.16 -19.30
CA VAL A 309 9.85 13.29 -20.23
C VAL A 309 11.31 13.73 -20.37
N THR A 310 12.24 12.99 -19.77
CA THR A 310 13.69 13.21 -19.84
C THR A 310 14.36 12.00 -20.42
#